data_AF-A0A8J2VI03-F1
#
_entry.id   AF-A0A8J2VI03-F1
#
_cell.length_a   1.000
_cell.length_b   1.000
_cell.length_c   1.000
_cell.angle_alpha   90.00
_cell.angle_beta   90.00
_cell.angle_gamma   90.00
#
_symmetry.space_group_name_H-M   'P 1'
#
loop_
_entity.id
_entity.type
_entity.pdbx_description
1 polymer ?
#
loop_
_entity_poly.entity_id
_entity_poly.type
_entity_poly.pdbx_seq_one_letter_code
_entity_poly.pdbx_strand_id
1 'polypeptide(L)'
;MKGVIYARVSTKRNEQETSLERQQQSLQEWAVSLPCEVVEVIAEQHSGFDLNRPGLYQLLKIVREKKADTVLIQDDTRLGRGETKLAIIHQLYRMGCRIFSLQHEGELELEAGESTVLHIIAKVEELQRKLMRQKISWGMQRAIQNGYQPQYNLKNQGQGGREKKEVPIEQIVALKDKKLTFEEIAATLQGFGYQVSRATVHRRYREYLAGLEQEVKMDT
;
A
#
# COMPACT_ATOMS: atom_id res chain seq x y z
N MET A 1 -17.34 -5.96 4.07
CA MET A 1 -15.98 -6.53 4.26
C MET A 1 -15.71 -7.49 3.12
N LYS A 2 -14.45 -7.75 2.74
CA LYS A 2 -14.11 -8.72 1.69
C LYS A 2 -13.33 -9.88 2.29
N GLY A 3 -13.97 -11.04 2.38
CA GLY A 3 -13.47 -12.21 3.07
C GLY A 3 -12.90 -13.28 2.14
N VAL A 4 -11.88 -13.97 2.62
CA VAL A 4 -11.47 -15.28 2.08
C VAL A 4 -11.80 -16.34 3.12
N ILE A 5 -12.51 -17.39 2.71
CA ILE A 5 -12.72 -18.57 3.54
C ILE A 5 -11.49 -19.46 3.40
N TYR A 6 -10.90 -19.85 4.52
CA TYR A 6 -9.73 -20.73 4.54
C TYR A 6 -10.00 -21.95 5.44
N ALA A 7 -10.07 -23.12 4.82
CA ALA A 7 -10.31 -24.40 5.45
C ALA A 7 -9.09 -25.32 5.30
N ARG A 8 -8.73 -26.03 6.38
CA ARG A 8 -7.59 -26.95 6.40
C ARG A 8 -7.90 -28.19 7.22
N VAL A 9 -7.57 -29.36 6.67
CA VAL A 9 -7.54 -30.64 7.38
C VAL A 9 -6.17 -31.29 7.31
N SER A 10 -5.92 -32.28 8.16
CA SER A 10 -4.64 -33.00 8.19
C SER A 10 -4.65 -34.16 7.19
N THR A 11 -3.52 -34.46 6.55
CA THR A 11 -3.39 -35.50 5.51
C THR A 11 -3.58 -36.95 5.97
N LYS A 12 -4.06 -37.23 7.19
CA LYS A 12 -3.96 -38.59 7.77
C LYS A 12 -5.13 -39.56 7.52
N ARG A 13 -6.30 -39.15 7.00
CA ARG A 13 -7.44 -40.08 6.75
C ARG A 13 -8.40 -39.62 5.65
N ASN A 14 -8.91 -40.57 4.85
CA ASN A 14 -9.95 -40.37 3.81
C ASN A 14 -11.28 -39.82 4.36
N GLU A 15 -11.58 -40.00 5.64
CA GLU A 15 -12.76 -39.41 6.32
C GLU A 15 -12.74 -37.86 6.31
N GLN A 16 -11.59 -37.23 6.04
CA GLN A 16 -11.41 -35.78 6.14
C GLN A 16 -11.88 -34.99 4.92
N GLU A 17 -12.19 -35.61 3.78
CA GLU A 17 -12.82 -34.90 2.65
C GLU A 17 -14.22 -34.39 3.03
N THR A 18 -15.04 -35.26 3.63
CA THR A 18 -16.35 -34.86 4.17
C THR A 18 -16.25 -33.84 5.32
N SER A 19 -15.11 -33.80 6.01
CA SER A 19 -14.84 -32.79 7.04
C SER A 19 -14.55 -31.43 6.42
N LEU A 20 -13.78 -31.38 5.34
CA LEU A 20 -13.38 -30.15 4.66
C LEU A 20 -14.59 -29.48 3.98
N GLU A 21 -15.44 -30.27 3.32
CA GLU A 21 -16.68 -29.77 2.70
C GLU A 21 -17.62 -29.16 3.74
N ARG A 22 -17.81 -29.84 4.89
CA ARG A 22 -18.60 -29.30 6.00
C ARG A 22 -18.01 -28.00 6.56
N GLN A 23 -16.69 -27.90 6.70
CA GLN A 23 -16.04 -26.66 7.14
C GLN A 23 -16.32 -25.51 6.19
N GLN A 24 -16.21 -25.74 4.89
CA GLN A 24 -16.50 -24.73 3.88
C GLN A 24 -17.96 -24.29 3.95
N GLN A 25 -18.90 -25.23 4.05
CA GLN A 25 -20.32 -24.92 4.13
C GLN A 25 -20.64 -24.10 5.38
N SER A 26 -20.19 -24.53 6.56
CA SER A 26 -20.43 -23.78 7.80
C SER A 26 -19.81 -22.37 7.76
N LEU A 27 -18.62 -22.23 7.16
CA LEU A 27 -17.99 -20.92 7.00
C LEU A 27 -18.71 -20.04 5.98
N GLN A 28 -19.28 -20.61 4.91
CA GLN A 28 -20.09 -19.87 3.94
C GLN A 28 -21.40 -19.39 4.57
N GLU A 29 -22.09 -20.25 5.32
CA GLU A 29 -23.31 -19.88 6.04
C GLU A 29 -23.03 -18.77 7.07
N TRP A 30 -21.92 -18.87 7.79
CA TRP A 30 -21.49 -17.82 8.71
C TRP A 30 -21.04 -16.54 7.99
N ALA A 31 -20.39 -16.65 6.84
CA ALA A 31 -20.03 -15.48 6.04
C ALA A 31 -21.25 -14.69 5.56
N VAL A 32 -22.41 -15.35 5.37
CA VAL A 32 -23.68 -14.69 5.04
C VAL A 32 -24.29 -13.97 6.24
N SER A 33 -24.11 -14.50 7.46
CA SER A 33 -24.56 -13.80 8.67
C SER A 33 -23.68 -12.61 9.04
N LEU A 34 -22.42 -12.63 8.61
CA LEU A 34 -21.53 -11.47 8.60
C LEU A 34 -21.82 -10.59 7.36
N PRO A 35 -21.67 -9.25 7.43
CA PRO A 35 -21.69 -8.40 6.24
C PRO A 35 -20.37 -8.53 5.43
N CYS A 36 -20.03 -9.76 5.07
CA CYS A 36 -18.78 -10.16 4.44
C CYS A 36 -19.02 -10.75 3.04
N GLU A 37 -18.46 -10.11 2.03
CA GLU A 37 -18.45 -10.61 0.65
C GLU A 37 -17.31 -11.65 0.51
N VAL A 38 -17.66 -12.92 0.30
CA VAL A 38 -16.66 -13.98 0.10
C VAL A 38 -16.08 -13.86 -1.31
N VAL A 39 -14.81 -13.50 -1.40
CA VAL A 39 -14.07 -13.35 -2.66
C VAL A 39 -13.57 -14.70 -3.16
N GLU A 40 -13.15 -15.55 -2.23
CA GLU A 40 -12.57 -16.84 -2.56
C GLU A 40 -12.71 -17.84 -1.41
N VAL A 41 -12.79 -19.12 -1.76
CA VAL A 41 -12.84 -20.24 -0.82
C VAL A 41 -11.63 -21.11 -1.09
N ILE A 42 -10.73 -21.19 -0.12
CA ILE A 42 -9.49 -21.95 -0.20
C ILE A 42 -9.59 -23.13 0.76
N ALA A 43 -9.31 -24.32 0.24
CA ALA A 43 -9.44 -25.58 0.94
C ALA A 43 -8.19 -26.40 0.69
N GLU A 44 -7.54 -26.89 1.75
CA GLU A 44 -6.31 -27.65 1.59
C GLU A 44 -6.14 -28.78 2.62
N GLN A 45 -5.39 -29.81 2.21
CA GLN A 45 -5.02 -30.94 3.05
C GLN A 45 -3.51 -30.88 3.33
N HIS A 46 -3.12 -30.26 4.44
CA HIS A 46 -1.73 -30.10 4.82
C HIS A 46 -1.53 -30.15 6.34
N SER A 47 -0.32 -30.49 6.77
CA SER A 47 0.08 -30.44 8.18
C SER A 47 0.10 -29.00 8.70
N GLY A 48 -0.40 -28.80 9.92
CA GLY A 48 -0.40 -27.50 10.61
C GLY A 48 1.00 -26.97 10.98
N PHE A 49 2.06 -27.77 10.83
CA PHE A 49 3.46 -27.39 11.06
C PHE A 49 4.21 -27.03 9.77
N ASP A 50 3.65 -27.34 8.61
CA ASP A 50 4.29 -27.05 7.33
C ASP A 50 4.01 -25.60 6.92
N LEU A 51 4.97 -24.88 6.36
CA LEU A 51 4.75 -23.54 5.80
C LEU A 51 4.60 -23.57 4.27
N ASN A 52 5.02 -24.66 3.61
CA ASN A 52 5.01 -24.79 2.17
C ASN A 52 3.64 -25.27 1.67
N ARG A 53 2.64 -24.41 1.85
CA ARG A 53 1.22 -24.70 1.59
C ARG A 53 0.70 -23.88 0.42
N PRO A 54 0.32 -24.52 -0.71
CA PRO A 54 -0.18 -23.80 -1.89
C PRO A 54 -1.40 -22.92 -1.58
N GLY A 55 -2.36 -23.42 -0.79
CA GLY A 55 -3.56 -22.68 -0.41
C GLY A 55 -3.24 -21.46 0.46
N LEU A 56 -2.36 -21.61 1.45
CA LEU A 56 -1.86 -20.51 2.26
C LEU A 56 -1.13 -19.44 1.42
N TYR A 57 -0.31 -19.83 0.44
CA TYR A 57 0.33 -18.87 -0.45
C TYR A 57 -0.67 -18.10 -1.30
N GLN A 58 -1.72 -18.77 -1.79
CA GLN A 58 -2.83 -18.16 -2.50
C GLN A 58 -3.58 -17.16 -1.62
N LEU A 59 -3.90 -17.52 -0.38
CA LEU A 59 -4.49 -16.62 0.63
C LEU A 59 -3.63 -15.36 0.82
N LEU A 60 -2.34 -15.54 1.09
CA LEU A 60 -1.41 -14.43 1.32
C LEU A 60 -1.27 -13.54 0.06
N LYS A 61 -1.37 -14.11 -1.14
CA LYS A 61 -1.35 -13.36 -2.40
C LYS A 61 -2.59 -12.49 -2.57
N ILE A 62 -3.79 -13.03 -2.35
CA ILE A 62 -5.07 -12.29 -2.45
C ILE A 62 -5.08 -11.10 -1.48
N VAL A 63 -4.66 -11.34 -0.24
CA VAL A 63 -4.56 -10.30 0.79
C VAL A 63 -3.54 -9.24 0.41
N ARG A 64 -2.35 -9.65 -0.09
CA ARG A 64 -1.31 -8.72 -0.56
C ARG A 64 -1.76 -7.85 -1.72
N GLU A 65 -2.55 -8.41 -2.64
CA GLU A 65 -3.16 -7.70 -3.76
C GLU A 65 -4.35 -6.81 -3.32
N LYS A 66 -4.66 -6.75 -2.02
CA LYS A 66 -5.78 -6.00 -1.42
C LYS A 66 -7.16 -6.38 -1.98
N LYS A 67 -7.29 -7.62 -2.46
CA LYS A 67 -8.57 -8.16 -2.93
C LYS A 67 -9.47 -8.59 -1.78
N ALA A 68 -8.87 -8.92 -0.64
CA ALA A 68 -9.56 -9.26 0.61
C ALA A 68 -8.88 -8.56 1.80
N ASP A 69 -9.70 -8.23 2.81
CA ASP A 69 -9.30 -7.59 4.07
C ASP A 69 -9.60 -8.46 5.29
N THR A 70 -10.24 -9.61 5.08
CA THR A 70 -10.70 -10.50 6.15
C THR A 70 -10.42 -11.96 5.77
N VAL A 71 -9.97 -12.78 6.73
CA VAL A 71 -9.90 -14.24 6.59
C VAL A 71 -10.88 -14.89 7.56
N LEU A 72 -11.72 -15.79 7.04
CA LEU A 72 -12.67 -16.58 7.82
C LEU A 72 -12.11 -17.99 7.99
N ILE A 73 -11.92 -18.42 9.24
CA ILE A 73 -11.41 -19.74 9.61
C ILE A 73 -12.36 -20.39 10.61
N GLN A 74 -12.34 -21.72 10.69
CA GLN A 74 -13.11 -22.42 11.72
C GLN A 74 -12.54 -22.18 13.12
N ASP A 75 -11.22 -22.34 13.25
CA ASP A 75 -10.44 -22.22 14.47
C ASP A 75 -9.00 -21.82 14.12
N ASP A 76 -8.22 -21.37 15.11
CA ASP A 76 -6.84 -20.90 14.95
C ASP A 76 -5.88 -22.01 14.45
N THR A 77 -6.18 -23.27 14.76
CA THR A 77 -5.40 -24.43 14.33
C THR A 77 -5.45 -24.65 12.81
N ARG A 78 -6.43 -24.06 12.11
CA ARG A 78 -6.48 -24.07 10.64
C ARG A 78 -5.31 -23.32 10.04
N LEU A 79 -4.91 -22.19 10.63
CA LEU A 79 -3.75 -21.42 10.18
C LEU A 79 -2.45 -22.16 10.45
N GLY A 80 -2.29 -22.78 11.62
CA GLY A 80 -1.11 -23.58 11.92
C GLY A 80 -1.03 -24.01 13.37
N ARG A 81 0.14 -24.50 13.79
CA ARG A 81 0.44 -24.84 15.19
C ARG A 81 1.75 -24.22 15.65
N GLY A 82 1.83 -23.85 16.93
CA GLY A 82 3.02 -23.25 17.54
C GLY A 82 3.53 -22.02 16.77
N GLU A 83 4.83 -21.99 16.48
CA GLU A 83 5.48 -20.87 15.78
C GLU A 83 4.90 -20.61 14.39
N THR A 84 4.46 -21.66 13.69
CA THR A 84 3.83 -21.52 12.35
C THR A 84 2.54 -20.71 12.42
N LYS A 85 1.74 -20.91 13.48
CA LYS A 85 0.51 -20.14 13.70
C LYS A 85 0.83 -18.65 13.85
N LEU A 86 1.75 -18.32 14.75
CA LEU A 86 2.16 -16.94 15.01
C LEU A 86 2.74 -16.25 13.78
N ALA A 87 3.58 -16.96 13.02
CA ALA A 87 4.15 -16.43 11.78
C ALA A 87 3.07 -16.04 10.76
N ILE A 88 2.05 -16.87 10.58
CA ILE A 88 0.96 -16.62 9.62
C ILE A 88 0.09 -15.45 10.09
N ILE A 89 -0.29 -15.45 11.37
CA ILE A 89 -1.08 -14.36 11.96
C ILE A 89 -0.34 -13.03 11.85
N HIS A 90 0.96 -13.01 12.19
CA HIS A 90 1.82 -11.83 12.02
C HIS A 90 1.79 -11.29 10.59
N GLN A 91 1.93 -12.18 9.59
CA GLN A 91 1.92 -11.77 8.19
C GLN A 91 0.57 -11.18 7.77
N LEU A 92 -0.54 -11.81 8.17
CA LEU A 92 -1.89 -11.33 7.86
C LEU A 92 -2.15 -9.96 8.50
N TYR A 93 -1.83 -9.80 9.79
CA TYR A 93 -1.98 -8.53 10.50
C TYR A 93 -1.10 -7.42 9.93
N ARG A 94 0.14 -7.75 9.54
CA ARG A 94 1.05 -6.82 8.88
C ARG A 94 0.51 -6.32 7.53
N MET A 95 -0.28 -7.14 6.83
CA MET A 95 -0.95 -6.75 5.58
C MET A 95 -2.27 -6.00 5.82
N GLY A 96 -2.67 -5.79 7.08
CA GLY A 96 -3.92 -5.13 7.44
C GLY A 96 -5.14 -6.04 7.33
N CYS A 97 -4.94 -7.35 7.31
CA CYS A 97 -6.02 -8.33 7.21
C CYS A 97 -6.47 -8.76 8.61
N ARG A 98 -7.78 -8.75 8.85
CA ARG A 98 -8.38 -9.26 10.09
C ARG A 98 -8.66 -10.75 9.95
N ILE A 99 -8.65 -11.48 11.07
CA ILE A 99 -8.89 -12.92 11.10
C ILE A 99 -10.14 -13.15 11.94
N PHE A 100 -11.09 -13.91 11.43
CA PHE A 100 -12.37 -14.19 12.06
C PHE A 100 -12.50 -15.70 12.27
N SER A 101 -12.80 -16.12 13.49
CA SER A 101 -12.92 -17.51 13.90
C SER A 101 -14.38 -17.87 14.15
N LEU A 102 -14.88 -18.91 13.46
CA LEU A 102 -16.23 -19.43 13.68
C LEU A 102 -16.41 -19.94 15.11
N GLN A 103 -15.38 -20.56 15.70
CA GLN A 103 -15.43 -21.09 17.07
C GLN A 103 -15.71 -20.00 18.12
N HIS A 104 -15.28 -18.76 17.86
CA HIS A 104 -15.49 -17.62 18.75
C HIS A 104 -16.56 -16.65 18.21
N GLU A 105 -17.19 -16.97 17.08
CA GLU A 105 -18.17 -16.14 16.37
C GLU A 105 -17.74 -14.67 16.21
N GLY A 106 -16.45 -14.44 15.98
CA GLY A 106 -15.89 -13.09 16.00
C GLY A 106 -14.47 -12.99 15.47
N GLU A 107 -13.85 -11.83 15.69
CA GLU A 107 -12.44 -11.62 15.39
C GLU A 107 -11.57 -12.50 16.30
N LEU A 108 -10.49 -13.04 15.75
CA LEU A 108 -9.58 -13.91 16.48
C LEU A 108 -8.88 -13.14 17.60
N GLU A 109 -9.25 -13.46 18.83
CA GLU A 109 -8.55 -12.98 20.02
C GLU A 109 -7.33 -13.86 20.30
N LEU A 110 -6.18 -13.22 20.41
CA LEU A 110 -4.93 -13.89 20.75
C LEU A 110 -4.75 -13.96 22.26
N GLU A 111 -4.16 -15.06 22.73
CA GLU A 111 -3.73 -15.15 24.12
C GLU A 111 -2.67 -14.08 24.44
N ALA A 112 -2.60 -13.66 25.71
CA ALA A 112 -1.67 -12.61 26.14
C ALA A 112 -0.21 -12.90 25.78
N GLY A 113 0.21 -14.17 25.89
CA GLY A 113 1.55 -14.61 25.49
C GLY A 113 1.81 -14.46 23.98
N GLU A 114 0.84 -14.88 23.16
CA GLU A 114 0.92 -14.78 21.69
C GLU A 114 0.97 -13.33 21.23
N SER A 115 0.10 -12.48 21.77
CA SER A 115 0.09 -11.04 21.50
C SER A 115 1.41 -10.37 21.87
N THR A 116 1.99 -10.74 23.03
CA THR A 116 3.30 -10.23 23.47
C THR A 116 4.41 -10.62 22.51
N VAL A 117 4.44 -11.88 22.06
CA VAL A 117 5.44 -12.36 21.09
C VAL A 117 5.32 -11.60 19.77
N LEU A 118 4.10 -11.38 19.27
CA LEU A 118 3.88 -10.60 18.06
C LEU A 118 4.38 -9.15 18.20
N HIS A 119 4.12 -8.53 19.35
CA HIS A 119 4.61 -7.18 19.64
C HIS A 119 6.15 -7.14 19.65
N ILE A 120 6.79 -8.13 20.27
CA ILE A 120 8.27 -8.24 20.29
C ILE A 120 8.80 -8.38 18.86
N ILE A 121 8.21 -9.25 18.03
CA ILE A 121 8.61 -9.42 16.63
C ILE A 121 8.48 -8.09 15.88
N ALA A 122 7.34 -7.41 16.01
CA ALA A 122 7.13 -6.10 15.37
C ALA A 122 8.16 -5.07 15.82
N LYS A 123 8.56 -5.08 17.11
CA LYS A 123 9.59 -4.18 17.64
C LYS A 123 10.98 -4.52 17.11
N VAL A 124 11.32 -5.79 17.04
CA VAL A 124 12.59 -6.27 16.45
C VAL A 124 12.69 -5.85 14.99
N GLU A 125 11.62 -6.00 14.19
CA GLU A 125 11.59 -5.52 12.81
C GLU A 125 11.80 -4.01 12.70
N GLU A 126 11.20 -3.21 13.59
CA GLU A 126 11.43 -1.77 13.66
C GLU A 126 12.89 -1.43 13.94
N LEU A 127 13.52 -2.13 14.89
CA LEU A 127 14.93 -1.97 15.23
C LEU A 127 15.85 -2.35 14.06
N GLN A 128 15.60 -3.48 13.40
CA GLN A 128 16.36 -3.90 12.22
C GLN A 128 16.30 -2.85 11.11
N ARG A 129 15.13 -2.28 10.84
CA ARG A 129 14.97 -1.18 9.87
C ARG A 129 15.77 0.06 10.26
N LYS A 130 15.81 0.41 11.56
CA LYS A 130 16.62 1.54 12.07
C LYS A 130 18.10 1.29 11.88
N LEU A 131 18.60 0.12 12.29
CA LEU A 131 20.00 -0.27 12.14
C LEU A 131 20.43 -0.30 10.67
N MET A 132 19.58 -0.83 9.78
CA MET A 132 19.88 -0.86 8.35
C MET A 132 19.97 0.56 7.77
N ARG A 133 19.07 1.47 8.14
CA ARG A 133 19.16 2.89 7.72
C ARG A 133 20.43 3.56 8.25
N GLN A 134 20.80 3.31 9.50
CA GLN A 134 22.04 3.83 10.09
C GLN A 134 23.27 3.30 9.33
N LYS A 135 23.30 2.00 9.02
CA LYS A 135 24.37 1.37 8.23
C LYS A 135 24.48 2.00 6.83
N ILE A 136 23.35 2.21 6.15
CA ILE A 136 23.31 2.90 4.84
C ILE A 136 23.84 4.33 4.98
N SER A 137 23.41 5.06 6.00
CA SER A 137 23.85 6.43 6.27
C SER A 137 25.35 6.51 6.50
N TRP A 138 25.92 5.63 7.34
CA TRP A 138 27.36 5.58 7.58
C TRP A 138 28.15 5.21 6.33
N GLY A 139 27.66 4.24 5.55
CA GLY A 139 28.25 3.87 4.26
C GLY A 139 28.27 5.05 3.29
N MET A 140 27.16 5.80 3.19
CA MET A 140 27.05 7.00 2.37
C MET A 140 28.01 8.10 2.83
N GLN A 141 28.07 8.38 4.14
CA GLN A 141 28.98 9.38 4.71
C GLN A 141 30.44 9.04 4.42
N ARG A 142 30.84 7.78 4.60
CA ARG A 142 32.20 7.32 4.26
C ARG A 142 32.48 7.45 2.76
N ALA A 143 31.52 7.10 1.90
CA ALA A 143 31.68 7.28 0.46
C ALA A 143 31.89 8.75 0.11
N ILE A 144 31.09 9.66 0.68
CA ILE A 144 31.20 11.11 0.47
C ILE A 144 32.58 11.63 0.92
N GLN A 145 33.05 11.20 2.09
CA GLN A 145 34.40 11.53 2.56
C GLN A 145 35.50 11.05 1.60
N ASN A 146 35.28 9.93 0.91
CA ASN A 146 36.17 9.39 -0.13
C ASN A 146 35.93 10.00 -1.52
N GLY A 147 35.18 11.09 -1.63
CA GLY A 147 34.96 11.84 -2.87
C GLY A 147 33.76 11.39 -3.70
N TYR A 148 32.95 10.44 -3.24
CA TYR A 148 31.70 10.09 -3.91
C TYR A 148 30.69 11.25 -3.81
N GLN A 149 30.18 11.71 -4.95
CA GLN A 149 29.21 12.79 -5.01
C GLN A 149 27.81 12.24 -5.34
N PRO A 150 26.91 12.08 -4.34
CA PRO A 150 25.62 11.40 -4.51
C PRO A 150 24.68 12.11 -5.49
N GLN A 151 24.88 13.42 -5.67
CA GLN A 151 24.17 14.26 -6.63
C GLN A 151 24.24 13.73 -8.07
N TYR A 152 25.34 13.06 -8.44
CA TYR A 152 25.49 12.50 -9.78
C TYR A 152 24.65 11.23 -10.02
N ASN A 153 24.10 10.63 -8.96
CA ASN A 153 23.22 9.46 -9.05
C ASN A 153 21.73 9.83 -9.10
N LEU A 154 21.40 11.11 -9.08
CA LEU A 154 20.04 11.59 -9.32
C LEU A 154 19.75 11.51 -10.84
N LYS A 155 18.67 10.81 -11.22
CA LYS A 155 18.22 10.73 -12.63
C LYS A 155 17.80 12.09 -13.22
N ASN A 156 17.50 13.06 -12.35
CA ASN A 156 17.02 14.40 -12.73
C ASN A 156 17.97 15.49 -12.22
N GLN A 157 19.26 15.38 -12.53
CA GLN A 157 20.20 16.48 -12.26
C GLN A 157 19.76 17.74 -13.03
N GLY A 158 19.54 18.83 -12.32
CA GLY A 158 19.20 20.14 -12.90
C GLY A 158 17.71 20.37 -13.20
N GLN A 159 16.85 19.34 -13.19
CA GLN A 159 15.40 19.52 -13.28
C GLN A 159 14.75 19.43 -11.89
N GLY A 160 15.04 20.42 -11.06
CA GLY A 160 14.18 20.72 -9.94
C GLY A 160 12.85 21.27 -10.46
N GLY A 161 11.80 20.43 -10.49
CA GLY A 161 10.44 20.82 -10.86
C GLY A 161 9.76 19.81 -11.78
N ARG A 162 8.42 19.83 -11.79
CA ARG A 162 7.64 19.22 -12.88
C ARG A 162 8.09 19.88 -14.19
N GLU A 163 8.22 19.13 -15.28
CA GLU A 163 8.49 19.66 -16.62
C GLU A 163 7.62 20.91 -16.84
N LYS A 164 8.28 22.02 -17.20
CA LYS A 164 7.58 23.28 -17.48
C LYS A 164 6.68 23.04 -18.69
N LYS A 165 5.37 22.90 -18.47
CA LYS A 165 4.40 22.87 -19.56
C LYS A 165 4.61 24.11 -20.43
N GLU A 166 4.76 23.93 -21.74
CA GLU A 166 4.79 25.07 -22.67
C GLU A 166 3.38 25.67 -22.70
N VAL A 167 3.29 26.96 -22.39
CA VAL A 167 2.03 27.71 -22.34
C VAL A 167 2.29 29.06 -22.99
N PRO A 168 1.42 29.52 -23.91
CA PRO A 168 1.59 30.79 -24.59
C PRO A 168 1.39 31.96 -23.61
N ILE A 169 2.50 32.58 -23.18
CA ILE A 169 2.49 33.69 -22.20
C ILE A 169 1.79 34.92 -22.79
N GLU A 170 2.04 35.23 -24.07
CA GLU A 170 1.42 36.36 -24.78
C GLU A 170 -0.12 36.27 -24.76
N GLN A 171 -0.67 35.06 -24.92
CA GLN A 171 -2.11 34.84 -24.85
C GLN A 171 -2.66 35.02 -23.44
N ILE A 172 -1.90 34.59 -22.41
CA ILE A 172 -2.28 34.81 -21.01
C ILE A 172 -2.37 36.32 -20.72
N VAL A 173 -1.38 37.10 -21.17
CA VAL A 173 -1.34 38.56 -20.98
C VAL A 173 -2.48 39.24 -21.74
N ALA A 174 -2.66 38.93 -23.03
CA ALA A 174 -3.72 39.51 -23.84
C ALA A 174 -5.13 39.22 -23.31
N LEU A 175 -5.37 38.01 -22.79
CA LEU A 175 -6.65 37.67 -22.15
C LEU A 175 -6.79 38.36 -20.79
N LYS A 176 -5.69 38.60 -20.08
CA LYS A 176 -5.70 39.32 -18.81
C LYS A 176 -5.98 40.81 -18.98
N ASP A 177 -5.46 41.43 -20.04
CA ASP A 177 -5.74 42.83 -20.41
C ASP A 177 -7.20 43.03 -20.82
N LYS A 178 -7.82 41.99 -21.41
CA LYS A 178 -9.27 41.91 -21.65
C LYS A 178 -10.10 41.69 -20.38
N LYS A 179 -9.47 41.76 -19.20
CA LYS A 179 -10.06 41.63 -17.85
C LYS A 179 -10.64 40.25 -17.52
N LEU A 180 -10.23 39.18 -18.21
CA LEU A 180 -10.64 37.82 -17.83
C LEU A 180 -10.00 37.40 -16.50
N THR A 181 -10.71 36.52 -15.79
CA THR A 181 -10.21 35.85 -14.59
C THR A 181 -9.23 34.74 -14.94
N PHE A 182 -8.38 34.36 -13.99
CA PHE A 182 -7.42 33.27 -14.22
C PHE A 182 -8.08 31.91 -14.44
N GLU A 183 -9.34 31.74 -14.04
CA GLU A 183 -10.13 30.54 -14.30
C GLU A 183 -10.62 30.50 -15.75
N GLU A 184 -11.17 31.61 -16.24
CA GLU A 184 -11.61 31.74 -17.64
C GLU A 184 -10.44 31.63 -18.61
N ILE A 185 -9.28 32.21 -18.27
CA ILE A 185 -8.06 32.09 -19.07
C ILE A 185 -7.59 30.63 -19.12
N ALA A 186 -7.62 29.91 -17.99
CA ALA A 186 -7.26 28.51 -17.95
C ALA A 186 -8.22 27.65 -18.78
N ALA A 187 -9.53 27.88 -18.67
CA ALA A 187 -10.54 27.18 -19.46
C ALA A 187 -10.39 27.44 -20.97
N THR A 188 -10.09 28.69 -21.35
CA THR A 188 -9.85 29.09 -22.75
C THR A 188 -8.63 28.37 -23.31
N LEU A 189 -7.51 28.35 -22.58
CA LEU A 189 -6.29 27.67 -22.99
C LEU A 189 -6.46 26.15 -23.06
N GLN A 190 -7.25 25.56 -22.15
CA GLN A 190 -7.64 24.15 -22.23
C GLN A 190 -8.45 23.86 -23.49
N GLY A 191 -9.34 24.77 -23.90
CA GLY A 191 -10.08 24.69 -25.17
C GLY A 191 -9.18 24.66 -26.41
N PHE A 192 -7.99 25.29 -26.34
CA PHE A 192 -6.96 25.25 -27.39
C PHE A 192 -5.99 24.06 -27.26
N GLY A 193 -6.25 23.12 -26.35
CA GLY A 193 -5.45 21.90 -26.19
C GLY A 193 -4.32 22.00 -25.16
N TYR A 194 -4.17 23.14 -24.45
CA TYR A 194 -3.16 23.28 -23.42
C TYR A 194 -3.63 22.71 -22.08
N GLN A 195 -2.90 21.75 -21.51
CA GLN A 195 -3.23 21.18 -20.19
C GLN A 195 -2.76 22.10 -19.05
N VAL A 196 -3.43 23.23 -18.84
CA VAL A 196 -3.05 24.22 -17.83
C VAL A 196 -4.09 24.35 -16.73
N SER A 197 -3.64 24.56 -15.49
CA SER A 197 -4.54 24.87 -14.36
C SER A 197 -4.55 26.36 -14.06
N ARG A 198 -5.58 26.84 -13.35
CA ARG A 198 -5.64 28.21 -12.81
C ARG A 198 -4.33 28.63 -12.13
N ALA A 199 -3.76 27.73 -11.31
CA ALA A 199 -2.49 27.97 -10.61
C ALA A 199 -1.30 28.11 -11.57
N THR A 200 -1.29 27.36 -12.68
CA THR A 200 -0.25 27.44 -13.71
C THR A 200 -0.30 28.76 -14.46
N VAL A 201 -1.50 29.20 -14.85
CA VAL A 201 -1.73 30.48 -15.52
C VAL A 201 -1.36 31.66 -14.62
N HIS A 202 -1.82 31.64 -13.36
CA HIS A 202 -1.49 32.68 -12.38
C HIS A 202 0.02 32.80 -12.13
N ARG A 203 0.72 31.66 -11.97
CA ARG A 203 2.17 31.64 -11.80
C ARG A 203 2.89 32.24 -13.01
N ARG A 204 2.51 31.85 -14.23
CA ARG A 204 3.12 32.34 -15.48
C ARG A 204 2.91 33.84 -15.68
N TYR A 205 1.73 34.35 -15.36
CA TYR A 205 1.45 35.78 -15.42
C TYR A 205 2.30 36.58 -14.42
N ARG A 206 2.51 36.06 -13.20
CA ARG A 206 3.40 36.70 -12.21
C ARG A 206 4.87 36.64 -12.60
N GLU A 207 5.33 35.54 -13.20
CA GLU A 207 6.70 35.42 -13.74
C GLU A 207 6.95 36.47 -14.83
N TYR A 208 5.96 36.73 -15.70
CA TYR A 208 6.02 37.78 -16.73
C TYR A 208 6.13 39.18 -16.13
N LEU A 209 5.29 39.52 -15.14
CA LEU A 209 5.36 40.82 -14.46
C LEU A 209 6.69 41.04 -13.73
N ALA A 210 7.21 40.00 -13.07
CA ALA A 210 8.50 40.07 -12.38
C ALA A 210 9.69 40.25 -13.36
N GLY A 211 9.59 39.72 -14.58
CA GLY A 211 10.57 39.94 -15.65
C GLY A 211 10.59 41.40 -16.12
N LEU A 212 9.40 41.99 -16.35
CA LEU A 212 9.27 43.41 -16.71
C LEU A 212 9.84 44.34 -15.62
N GLU A 213 9.60 44.03 -14.35
CA GLU A 213 10.15 44.80 -13.22
C GLU A 213 11.68 44.73 -13.11
N GLN A 214 12.30 43.66 -13.63
CA GLN A 214 13.76 43.52 -13.66
C GLN A 214 14.39 44.26 -14.84
N GLU A 215 13.75 44.25 -16.02
CA GLU A 215 14.20 45.01 -17.19
C GLU A 215 14.16 46.52 -16.93
N VAL A 216 13.07 47.02 -16.34
CA VAL A 216 12.94 48.45 -15.99
C VAL A 216 14.00 48.91 -14.98
N LYS A 217 14.45 48.04 -14.08
CA LYS A 217 15.51 48.34 -13.10
C LYS A 217 16.92 48.30 -13.67
N MET A 218 17.14 47.71 -14.84
CA MET A 218 18.44 47.69 -15.51
C MET A 218 18.65 48.91 -16.42
N ASP A 219 17.57 49.56 -16.85
CA ASP A 219 17.60 50.76 -17.71
C ASP A 219 17.53 52.10 -16.93
N THR A 220 17.53 52.06 -15.59
CA THR A 220 17.55 53.25 -14.70
C THR A 220 18.86 53.36 -13.95
#